data_AF-A0A6V7KBI0-F1
#
_entry.id   AF-A0A6V7KBI0-F1
#
_cell.length_a   1.000
_cell.length_b   1.000
_cell.length_c   1.000
_cell.angle_alpha   90.00
_cell.angle_beta   90.00
_cell.angle_gamma   90.00
#
_symmetry.space_group_name_H-M   'P 1'
#
loop_
_entity.id
_entity.type
_entity.pdbx_description
1 polymer ?
#
loop_
_entity_poly.entity_id
_entity_poly.type
_entity_poly.pdbx_seq_one_letter_code
_entity_poly.pdbx_strand_id
1 'polypeptide(L)'
;SVPDVEHEARVPKKILRCREVSREINFSSIEPLERFRIEQRVLFKGRCLEEWFFEFGFVIPNSTNTWQSTIQAAPESQMMPANVL
;
A
#
# COMPACT_ATOMS: atom_id res chain seq x y z
N SER A 1 -8.05 6.60 6.45
CA SER A 1 -8.20 7.46 5.27
C SER A 1 -9.67 7.79 5.09
N VAL A 2 -10.00 8.92 4.48
CA VAL A 2 -11.38 9.28 4.15
C VAL A 2 -11.62 8.92 2.68
N PRO A 3 -12.65 8.12 2.35
CA PRO A 3 -13.01 7.81 0.96
C PRO A 3 -13.31 9.06 0.15
N ASP A 4 -13.12 8.99 -1.17
CA ASP A 4 -13.46 10.03 -2.16
C ASP A 4 -12.77 11.39 -1.98
N VAL A 5 -11.83 11.47 -1.04
CA VAL A 5 -10.92 12.60 -0.85
C VAL A 5 -9.56 12.21 -1.39
N GLU A 6 -8.99 13.04 -2.26
CA GLU A 6 -7.61 12.85 -2.72
C GLU A 6 -6.64 13.22 -1.59
N HIS A 7 -5.77 12.27 -1.22
CA HIS A 7 -4.74 12.47 -0.20
C HIS A 7 -3.37 12.62 -0.89
N GLU A 8 -2.65 13.72 -0.61
CA GLU A 8 -1.28 13.93 -1.09
C GLU A 8 -0.26 13.33 -0.10
N ALA A 9 0.69 12.54 -0.61
CA ALA A 9 1.82 12.04 0.16
C ALA A 9 3.15 12.41 -0.50
N ARG A 10 4.07 12.99 0.26
CA ARG A 10 5.42 13.35 -0.21
C ARG A 10 6.43 12.33 0.28
N VAL A 11 6.91 11.49 -0.63
CA VAL A 11 7.89 10.44 -0.33
C VAL A 11 9.27 10.78 -0.88
N PRO A 12 10.37 10.40 -0.20
CA PRO A 12 11.72 10.64 -0.72
C PRO A 12 11.98 9.86 -2.01
N LYS A 13 12.45 10.52 -3.07
CA LYS A 13 12.75 9.90 -4.39
C LYS A 13 13.64 8.64 -4.31
N LYS A 14 14.49 8.54 -3.28
CA LYS A 14 15.35 7.37 -3.05
C LYS A 14 14.56 6.06 -2.85
N ILE A 15 13.29 6.13 -2.46
CA ILE A 15 12.42 4.95 -2.29
C ILE A 15 12.25 4.15 -3.60
N LEU A 16 12.30 4.83 -4.75
CA LEU A 16 12.20 4.19 -6.07
C LEU A 16 13.43 3.34 -6.43
N ARG A 17 14.50 3.43 -5.64
CA ARG A 17 15.72 2.62 -5.79
C ARG A 17 15.77 1.45 -4.80
N CYS A 18 14.80 1.35 -3.89
CA CYS A 18 14.73 0.26 -2.92
C CYS A 18 14.25 -1.00 -3.64
N ARG A 19 14.93 -2.13 -3.41
CA ARG A 19 14.49 -3.45 -3.90
C ARG A 19 13.20 -3.90 -3.23
N GLU A 20 13.03 -3.53 -1.97
CA GLU A 20 11.81 -3.76 -1.22
C GLU A 20 11.58 -2.61 -0.23
N VAL A 21 10.33 -2.40 0.10
CA VAL A 21 9.87 -1.41 1.08
C VAL A 21 8.98 -2.12 2.07
N SER A 22 9.36 -2.09 3.35
CA SER A 22 8.50 -2.53 4.45
C SER A 22 7.53 -1.40 4.80
N ARG A 23 6.24 -1.74 4.88
CA ARG A 23 5.16 -0.84 5.28
C ARG A 23 4.56 -1.36 6.57
N GLU A 24 4.30 -0.45 7.50
CA GLU A 24 3.51 -0.72 8.70
C GLU A 24 2.23 0.13 8.67
N ILE A 25 1.09 -0.49 8.93
CA ILE A 25 -0.22 0.17 9.04
C ILE A 25 -0.75 -0.10 10.44
N ASN A 26 -1.09 0.95 11.17
CA ASN A 26 -1.85 0.85 12.40
C ASN A 26 -3.32 1.18 12.13
N PHE A 27 -4.23 0.33 12.59
CA PHE A 27 -5.67 0.54 12.42
C PHE A 27 -6.46 -0.03 13.59
N SER A 28 -7.65 0.52 13.81
CA SER A 28 -8.61 0.02 14.80
C SER A 28 -9.93 -0.34 14.12
N SER A 29 -10.63 -1.33 14.66
CA SER A 29 -11.99 -1.69 14.22
C SER A 29 -12.88 -1.94 15.43
N ILE A 30 -14.08 -1.37 15.42
CA ILE A 30 -15.12 -1.66 16.42
C ILE A 30 -15.78 -3.01 16.09
N GLU A 31 -16.14 -3.20 14.82
CA GLU A 31 -16.77 -4.42 14.32
C GLU A 31 -15.74 -5.52 14.03
N PRO A 32 -16.13 -6.81 14.15
CA PRO A 32 -15.31 -7.91 13.68
C PRO A 32 -15.23 -7.92 12.14
N LEU A 33 -14.09 -8.36 11.60
CA LEU A 33 -13.93 -8.57 10.15
C LEU A 33 -13.41 -9.98 9.91
N GLU A 34 -14.09 -10.78 9.09
CA GLU A 34 -13.70 -12.18 8.86
C GLU A 34 -12.44 -12.33 8.01
N ARG A 35 -12.31 -11.48 6.98
CA ARG A 35 -11.22 -11.57 6.00
C ARG A 35 -10.80 -10.18 5.53
N PHE A 36 -10.30 -9.37 6.45
CA PHE A 36 -9.82 -8.04 6.14
C PHE A 36 -8.61 -8.10 5.19
N ARG A 37 -8.66 -7.31 4.13
CA ARG A 37 -7.69 -7.30 3.04
C ARG A 37 -7.65 -5.95 2.34
N ILE A 38 -6.54 -5.65 1.69
CA ILE A 38 -6.33 -4.46 0.86
C ILE A 38 -5.95 -4.89 -0.55
N GLU A 39 -6.69 -4.35 -1.52
CA GLU A 39 -6.34 -4.38 -2.94
C GLU A 39 -5.90 -2.97 -3.32
N GLN A 40 -4.65 -2.81 -3.74
CA GLN A 40 -4.06 -1.51 -4.03
C GLN A 40 -3.58 -1.45 -5.48
N ARG A 41 -4.03 -0.44 -6.22
CA ARG A 41 -3.61 -0.17 -7.59
C ARG A 41 -2.70 1.04 -7.66
N VAL A 42 -1.59 0.92 -8.36
CA VAL A 42 -0.69 2.03 -8.65
C VAL A 42 -0.96 2.52 -10.06
N LEU A 43 -1.44 3.75 -10.19
CA LEU A 43 -1.75 4.36 -11.49
C LEU A 43 -0.75 5.45 -11.84
N PHE A 44 -0.33 5.48 -13.09
CA PHE A 44 0.40 6.60 -13.68
C PHE A 44 -0.32 7.07 -14.94
N LYS A 45 -0.71 8.35 -14.96
CA LYS A 45 -1.48 8.96 -16.06
C LYS A 45 -2.71 8.12 -16.47
N GLY A 46 -3.44 7.60 -15.48
CA GLY A 46 -4.64 6.78 -15.67
C GLY A 46 -4.37 5.33 -16.10
N ARG A 47 -3.11 4.92 -16.30
CA ARG A 47 -2.76 3.53 -16.61
C ARG A 47 -2.34 2.81 -15.33
N CYS A 48 -2.92 1.63 -15.09
CA CYS A 48 -2.52 0.77 -13.99
C CYS A 48 -1.15 0.13 -14.30
N LEU A 49 -0.17 0.36 -13.43
CA LEU A 49 1.18 -0.20 -13.54
C LEU A 49 1.31 -1.48 -12.72
N GLU A 50 0.81 -1.43 -11.48
CA GLU A 50 0.91 -2.53 -10.53
C GLU A 50 -0.39 -2.68 -9.76
N GLU A 51 -0.72 -3.94 -9.42
CA GLU A 51 -1.78 -4.31 -8.50
C GLU A 51 -1.18 -5.14 -7.38
N TRP A 52 -1.47 -4.77 -6.13
CA TRP A 52 -1.01 -5.48 -4.95
C TRP A 52 -2.18 -5.98 -4.12
N PHE A 53 -2.06 -7.21 -3.63
CA PHE A 53 -3.06 -7.88 -2.81
C PHE A 53 -2.44 -8.21 -1.46
N PHE A 54 -3.00 -7.65 -0.39
CA PHE A 54 -2.54 -7.90 0.98
C PHE A 54 -3.70 -8.44 1.80
N GLU A 55 -3.50 -9.58 2.45
CA GLU A 55 -4.49 -10.18 3.35
C GLU A 55 -4.03 -10.05 4.80
N PHE A 56 -4.87 -9.45 5.64
CA PHE A 56 -4.67 -9.41 7.09
C PHE A 56 -5.37 -10.60 7.76
N GLY A 57 -6.59 -10.92 7.33
CA GLY A 57 -7.40 -12.00 7.87
C GLY A 57 -8.41 -11.51 8.91
N PHE A 58 -8.63 -12.30 9.96
CA PHE A 58 -9.62 -12.01 10.98
C PHE A 58 -9.22 -10.80 11.85
N VAL A 59 -10.15 -9.89 12.10
CA VAL A 59 -9.98 -8.74 13.00
C VAL A 59 -10.94 -8.87 14.18
N ILE A 60 -10.38 -8.86 15.38
CA ILE A 60 -11.13 -8.90 16.64
C ILE A 60 -11.91 -7.58 16.81
N PRO A 61 -13.17 -7.60 17.27
CA PRO A 61 -13.91 -6.38 17.53
C PRO A 61 -13.25 -5.55 18.64
N ASN A 62 -13.35 -4.22 18.56
CA ASN A 62 -12.73 -3.27 19.47
C ASN A 62 -11.20 -3.44 19.63
N SER A 63 -10.51 -3.86 18.58
CA SER A 63 -9.05 -4.05 18.59
C SER A 63 -8.32 -2.93 17.85
N THR A 64 -7.07 -2.73 18.22
CA THR A 64 -6.07 -1.95 17.46
C THR A 64 -4.96 -2.89 17.05
N ASN A 65 -4.66 -2.92 15.76
CA ASN A 65 -3.70 -3.84 15.17
C ASN A 65 -2.60 -3.07 14.45
N THR A 66 -1.39 -3.64 14.48
CA THR A 66 -0.27 -3.20 13.67
C THR A 66 -0.02 -4.27 12.61
N TRP A 67 -0.12 -3.88 11.34
CA TRP A 67 0.03 -4.76 10.19
C TRP A 67 1.26 -4.38 9.39
N GLN A 68 2.21 -5.31 9.30
CA GLN A 68 3.39 -5.17 8.46
C GLN A 68 3.20 -5.88 7.12
N SER A 69 3.62 -5.24 6.04
CA SER A 69 3.62 -5.79 4.69
C SER A 69 4.91 -5.41 3.97
N THR A 70 5.40 -6.29 3.09
CA THR A 70 6.55 -5.99 2.23
C THR A 70 6.08 -5.76 0.81
N ILE A 71 6.50 -4.64 0.22
CA ILE A 71 6.29 -4.32 -1.19
C ILE A 71 7.62 -4.53 -1.90
N GLN A 72 7.64 -5.44 -2.86
CA GLN A 72 8.84 -5.71 -3.66
C GLN A 72 8.80 -4.89 -4.95
N ALA A 73 9.94 -4.32 -5.32
CA ALA A 73 10.05 -3.57 -6.56
C ALA A 73 9.95 -4.52 -7.76
N ALA A 74 9.28 -4.06 -8.82
CA ALA A 74 9.40 -4.69 -10.13
C ALA A 74 10.87 -4.64 -10.60
N PRO A 75 11.29 -5.54 -11.52
CA PRO A 75 12.63 -5.49 -12.10
C PRO A 75 12.98 -4.09 -12.63
N GLU A 76 14.25 -3.68 -12.50
CA GLU A 76 14.69 -2.32 -12.88
C GLU A 76 14.33 -1.94 -14.33
N SER A 77 14.27 -2.92 -15.24
CA SER A 77 13.88 -2.73 -16.64
C SER A 77 12.41 -2.28 -16.82
N GLN A 78 11.57 -2.47 -15.81
CA GLN A 78 10.15 -2.10 -15.79
C GLN A 78 9.90 -0.86 -14.92
N MET A 79 10.91 -0.38 -14.18
CA MET A 79 10.80 0.76 -13.29
C MET A 79 10.92 2.07 -14.09
N MET A 80 9.96 2.98 -13.88
CA MET A 80 10.05 4.33 -14.46
C MET A 80 10.96 5.24 -13.61
N PRO A 81 11.76 6.11 -14.23
CA PRO A 81 12.65 6.98 -13.49
C PRO A 81 11.87 8.06 -12.72
N ALA A 82 12.40 8.46 -11.57
CA ALA A 82 11.76 9.38 -10.61
C ALA A 82 11.47 10.81 -11.12
N ASN A 83 11.97 11.17 -12.30
CA ASN A 83 11.69 12.44 -12.96
C ASN A 83 10.52 12.34 -13.97
N VAL A 84 10.08 11.11 -14.28
CA VAL A 84 8.92 10.82 -15.11
C VAL A 84 7.68 10.61 -14.25
N LEU A 85 7.85 10.06 -13.03
CA LEU A 85 6.86 9.96 -11.96
C LEU A 85 6.65 11.32 -11.27
#